data_AF-A0A3S4KQ21-F1
#
_entry.id   AF-A0A3S4KQ21-F1
#
_cell.length_a   1.000
_cell.length_b   1.000
_cell.length_c   1.000
_cell.angle_alpha   90.00
_cell.angle_beta   90.00
_cell.angle_gamma   90.00
#
_symmetry.space_group_name_H-M   'P 1'
#
loop_
_entity.id
_entity.type
_entity.pdbx_description
1 polymer ?
#
loop_
_entity_poly.entity_id
_entity_poly.type
_entity_poly.pdbx_seq_one_letter_code
_entity_poly.pdbx_strand_id
1 'polypeptide(L)'
;MKKVLIAALIAGFSLSATAAQTIRFATEASYPPFESMDASNKIVGFDVDLANALCKEIDATCTFTNQAFDSLIPSLKFRRFDAVMAGMDITPEREKQVLFTTPYYDNSALFIGQQGKYTSIDQLKGKKVGVQNGTTHQKFIMDKHPGNHHRAL
;
A
#
# COMPACT_ATOMS: atom_id res chain seq x y z
N MET A 1 34.44 11.59 -65.34
CA MET A 1 35.03 10.91 -64.16
C MET A 1 34.19 11.28 -62.95
N LYS A 2 33.47 10.29 -62.43
CA LYS A 2 32.40 10.40 -61.42
C LYS A 2 33.01 10.55 -60.02
N LYS A 3 32.64 11.58 -59.27
CA LYS A 3 32.76 11.58 -57.80
C LYS A 3 31.35 11.74 -57.24
N VAL A 4 30.87 10.65 -56.66
CA VAL A 4 29.50 10.42 -56.20
C VAL A 4 29.30 11.18 -54.90
N LEU A 5 28.45 12.20 -54.93
CA LEU A 5 27.78 12.80 -53.78
C LEU A 5 26.58 11.93 -53.45
N ILE A 6 26.66 11.09 -52.42
CA ILE A 6 25.48 10.50 -51.77
C ILE A 6 25.67 10.71 -50.28
N ALA A 7 25.08 11.80 -49.80
CA ALA A 7 24.75 11.99 -48.39
C ALA A 7 23.62 11.01 -48.06
N ALA A 8 23.97 9.86 -47.48
CA ALA A 8 22.98 8.94 -46.93
C ALA A 8 22.52 9.49 -45.58
N LEU A 9 21.51 10.37 -45.64
CA LEU A 9 20.54 10.57 -44.56
C LEU A 9 19.85 9.22 -44.32
N ILE A 10 20.45 8.37 -43.50
CA ILE A 10 19.71 7.29 -42.85
C ILE A 10 18.88 8.01 -41.79
N ALA A 11 17.64 8.30 -42.18
CA ALA A 11 16.58 8.76 -41.31
C ALA A 11 16.62 7.93 -40.04
N GLY A 12 16.90 8.59 -38.92
CA GLY A 12 16.69 8.03 -37.60
C GLY A 12 15.21 7.73 -37.46
N PHE A 13 14.81 6.50 -37.79
CA PHE A 13 13.73 5.87 -37.08
C PHE A 13 14.25 5.65 -35.66
N SER A 14 14.15 6.69 -34.84
CA SER A 14 14.04 6.51 -33.41
C SER A 14 12.79 5.66 -33.24
N LEU A 15 12.96 4.34 -33.14
CA LEU A 15 12.01 3.53 -32.42
C LEU A 15 11.98 4.15 -31.03
N SER A 16 11.04 5.07 -30.80
CA SER A 16 10.60 5.38 -29.46
C SER A 16 10.01 4.07 -28.94
N ALA A 17 10.86 3.23 -28.37
CA ALA A 17 10.41 2.21 -27.45
C ALA A 17 9.64 2.99 -26.39
N THR A 18 8.31 2.98 -26.48
CA THR A 18 7.44 3.49 -25.44
C THR A 18 7.71 2.63 -24.23
N ALA A 19 8.63 3.08 -23.37
CA ALA A 19 8.90 2.40 -22.12
C ALA A 19 7.56 2.33 -21.37
N ALA A 20 7.15 1.10 -21.01
CA ALA A 20 5.94 0.87 -20.22
C ALA A 20 5.96 1.81 -19.01
N GLN A 21 4.85 2.51 -18.77
CA GLN A 21 4.75 3.43 -17.65
C GLN A 21 5.04 2.65 -16.36
N THR A 22 5.90 3.18 -15.48
CA THR A 22 6.13 2.57 -14.17
C THR A 22 5.23 3.22 -13.13
N ILE A 23 4.43 2.42 -12.43
CA ILE A 23 3.64 2.84 -11.27
C ILE A 23 4.39 2.41 -10.01
N ARG A 24 4.73 3.39 -9.17
CA ARG A 24 5.42 3.17 -7.90
C ARG A 24 4.37 3.03 -6.80
N PHE A 25 4.15 1.80 -6.36
CA PHE A 25 3.30 1.50 -5.21
C PHE A 25 4.10 1.58 -3.91
N ALA A 26 3.45 2.05 -2.85
CA ALA A 26 3.92 1.85 -1.48
C ALA A 26 2.93 1.02 -0.67
N THR A 27 3.46 0.21 0.23
CA THR A 27 2.70 -0.69 1.12
C THR A 27 3.40 -0.85 2.47
N GLU A 28 2.79 -1.58 3.40
CA GLU A 28 3.34 -1.93 4.71
C GLU A 28 3.42 -3.46 4.85
N ALA A 29 4.57 -4.04 4.52
CA ALA A 29 4.74 -5.48 4.32
C ALA A 29 4.86 -6.30 5.62
N SER A 30 4.01 -6.04 6.62
CA SER A 30 3.87 -6.86 7.84
C SER A 30 2.44 -7.32 8.12
N TYR A 31 1.55 -7.23 7.13
CA TYR A 31 0.12 -7.53 7.25
C TYR A 31 -0.36 -8.69 6.36
N PRO A 32 0.10 -9.95 6.60
CA PRO A 32 -0.41 -11.09 5.86
C PRO A 32 -1.91 -11.33 6.15
N PRO A 33 -2.70 -11.77 5.15
CA PRO A 33 -2.28 -12.20 3.80
C PRO A 33 -2.24 -11.08 2.75
N PHE A 34 -2.46 -9.82 3.13
CA PHE A 34 -2.54 -8.69 2.19
C PHE A 34 -1.15 -8.33 1.65
N GLU A 35 -0.19 -8.12 2.54
CA GLU A 35 1.20 -7.86 2.17
C GLU A 35 2.17 -8.36 3.24
N SER A 36 3.27 -8.95 2.81
CA SER A 36 4.32 -9.47 3.68
C SER A 36 5.64 -9.58 2.93
N MET A 37 6.73 -9.68 3.67
CA MET A 37 8.04 -10.07 3.12
C MET A 37 8.18 -11.58 3.08
N ASP A 38 8.51 -12.13 1.91
CA ASP A 38 8.87 -13.54 1.76
C ASP A 38 10.32 -13.82 2.23
N ALA A 39 10.71 -15.09 2.23
CA ALA A 39 12.06 -15.52 2.63
C ALA A 39 13.19 -14.97 1.72
N SER A 40 12.85 -14.42 0.55
CA SER A 40 13.76 -13.79 -0.40
C SER A 40 13.75 -12.26 -0.30
N ASN A 41 13.12 -11.69 0.75
CA ASN A 41 12.90 -10.25 0.94
C ASN A 41 12.09 -9.59 -0.19
N LYS A 42 11.19 -10.32 -0.83
CA LYS A 42 10.22 -9.76 -1.77
C LYS A 42 8.91 -9.48 -1.07
N ILE A 43 8.28 -8.37 -1.46
CA ILE A 43 6.93 -8.02 -1.01
C ILE A 43 5.96 -8.91 -1.80
N VAL A 44 5.13 -9.66 -1.10
CA VAL A 44 4.13 -10.60 -1.64
C VAL A 44 2.82 -10.48 -0.88
N GLY A 45 1.72 -10.93 -1.49
CA GLY A 45 0.41 -10.99 -0.86
C GLY A 45 -0.71 -10.54 -1.79
N PHE A 46 -1.94 -10.56 -1.29
CA PHE A 46 -3.13 -10.23 -2.07
C PHE A 46 -3.07 -8.83 -2.71
N ASP A 47 -2.63 -7.81 -1.98
CA ASP A 47 -2.53 -6.43 -2.49
C ASP A 47 -1.46 -6.34 -3.60
N VAL A 48 -0.35 -7.06 -3.45
CA VAL A 48 0.71 -7.11 -4.47
C VAL A 48 0.22 -7.80 -5.74
N ASP A 49 -0.48 -8.93 -5.60
CA ASP A 49 -1.03 -9.68 -6.72
C ASP A 49 -2.06 -8.85 -7.49
N LEU A 50 -2.94 -8.15 -6.76
CA LEU A 50 -3.93 -7.25 -7.36
C LEU A 50 -3.27 -6.06 -8.08
N ALA A 51 -2.31 -5.39 -7.46
CA ALA A 51 -1.59 -4.29 -8.09
C ALA A 51 -0.85 -4.73 -9.37
N ASN A 52 -0.19 -5.89 -9.35
CA ASN A 52 0.45 -6.44 -10.54
C ASN A 52 -0.56 -6.78 -11.65
N ALA A 53 -1.73 -7.33 -11.30
CA ALA A 53 -2.80 -7.56 -12.26
C ALA A 53 -3.29 -6.26 -12.90
N LEU A 54 -3.51 -5.20 -12.09
CA LEU A 54 -3.89 -3.88 -12.58
C LEU A 54 -2.83 -3.27 -13.51
N CYS A 55 -1.54 -3.32 -13.12
CA CYS A 55 -0.43 -2.87 -13.97
C CYS A 55 -0.42 -3.59 -15.31
N LYS A 56 -0.67 -4.91 -15.32
CA LYS A 56 -0.73 -5.70 -16.55
C LYS A 56 -1.88 -5.25 -17.47
N GLU A 57 -3.06 -4.98 -16.92
CA GLU A 57 -4.22 -4.54 -17.71
C GLU A 57 -4.00 -3.17 -18.40
N ILE A 58 -3.13 -2.32 -17.84
CA ILE A 58 -2.84 -0.98 -18.37
C ILE A 58 -1.49 -0.88 -19.10
N ASP A 59 -0.84 -2.02 -19.40
CA ASP A 59 0.50 -2.08 -20.01
C ASP A 59 1.56 -1.25 -19.25
N ALA A 60 1.52 -1.35 -17.91
CA ALA A 60 2.44 -0.71 -17.00
C ALA A 60 3.32 -1.72 -16.24
N THR A 61 4.43 -1.22 -15.71
CA THR A 61 5.27 -1.95 -14.76
C THR A 61 4.98 -1.48 -13.34
N CYS A 62 4.89 -2.41 -12.39
CA CYS A 62 4.70 -2.12 -10.98
C CYS A 62 6.03 -2.20 -10.21
N THR A 63 6.27 -1.27 -9.30
CA THR A 63 7.33 -1.36 -8.29
C THR A 63 6.73 -1.15 -6.91
N PHE A 64 7.28 -1.79 -5.88
CA PHE A 64 6.74 -1.74 -4.53
C PHE A 64 7.81 -1.26 -3.55
N THR A 65 7.42 -0.35 -2.66
CA THR A 65 8.24 0.10 -1.54
C THR A 65 7.54 -0.19 -0.22
N ASN A 66 8.25 -0.83 0.71
CA ASN A 66 7.76 -1.06 2.06
C ASN A 66 8.06 0.15 2.96
N GLN A 67 7.06 0.64 3.69
CA GLN A 67 7.21 1.66 4.73
C GLN A 67 6.10 1.56 5.78
N ALA A 68 6.28 2.23 6.92
CA ALA A 68 5.29 2.25 8.00
C ALA A 68 3.93 2.78 7.52
N PHE A 69 2.86 2.15 7.98
CA PHE A 69 1.48 2.43 7.54
C PHE A 69 1.10 3.91 7.71
N ASP A 70 1.42 4.50 8.86
CA ASP A 70 1.13 5.90 9.19
C ASP A 70 1.84 6.92 8.28
N SER A 71 2.88 6.49 7.57
CA SER A 71 3.63 7.32 6.61
C SER A 71 3.13 7.21 5.17
N LEU A 72 2.22 6.28 4.84
CA LEU A 72 1.74 6.02 3.47
C LEU A 72 1.03 7.23 2.85
N ILE A 73 -0.01 7.75 3.52
CA ILE A 73 -0.75 8.93 3.04
C ILE A 73 0.15 10.18 2.94
N PRO A 74 0.97 10.52 3.97
CA PRO A 74 1.94 11.59 3.83
C PRO A 74 2.87 11.43 2.63
N SER A 75 3.48 10.24 2.45
CA SER A 75 4.38 9.96 1.32
C SER A 75 3.70 10.12 -0.04
N LEU A 76 2.44 9.69 -0.16
CA LEU A 76 1.63 9.86 -1.38
C LEU A 76 1.37 11.33 -1.70
N LYS A 77 1.01 12.14 -0.69
CA LYS A 77 0.82 13.59 -0.85
C LYS A 77 2.09 14.32 -1.28
N PHE A 78 3.25 13.87 -0.80
CA PHE A 78 4.56 14.36 -1.23
C PHE A 78 5.06 13.74 -2.55
N ARG A 79 4.21 12.97 -3.26
CA ARG A 79 4.50 12.36 -4.57
C ARG A 79 5.71 11.42 -4.57
N ARG A 80 6.05 10.86 -3.40
CA ARG A 80 7.13 9.86 -3.30
C ARG A 80 6.77 8.57 -4.04
N PHE A 81 5.47 8.27 -4.10
CA PHE A 81 4.87 7.14 -4.81
C PHE A 81 3.68 7.63 -5.60
N ASP A 82 3.22 6.80 -6.54
CA ASP A 82 2.10 7.10 -7.43
C ASP A 82 0.79 6.52 -6.89
N ALA A 83 0.87 5.42 -6.12
CA ALA A 83 -0.27 4.77 -5.49
C ALA A 83 0.12 4.08 -4.17
N VAL A 84 -0.89 3.81 -3.34
CA VAL A 84 -0.78 3.02 -2.12
C VAL A 84 -1.76 1.86 -2.20
N MET A 85 -1.30 0.64 -1.84
CA MET A 85 -2.16 -0.53 -1.67
C MET A 85 -1.64 -1.30 -0.45
N ALA A 86 -2.39 -1.24 0.65
CA ALA A 86 -1.97 -1.72 1.97
C ALA A 86 -3.18 -1.98 2.90
N GLY A 87 -4.21 -2.67 2.40
CA GLY A 87 -5.46 -2.93 3.13
C GLY A 87 -6.12 -1.67 3.72
N MET A 88 -6.00 -0.54 3.03
CA MET A 88 -6.32 0.76 3.62
C MET A 88 -7.81 1.06 3.56
N ASP A 89 -8.48 1.06 4.72
CA ASP A 89 -9.88 1.50 4.83
C ASP A 89 -10.09 2.91 4.23
N ILE A 90 -11.16 3.06 3.48
CA ILE A 90 -11.63 4.35 2.99
C ILE A 90 -12.37 5.03 4.15
N THR A 91 -11.86 6.17 4.63
CA THR A 91 -12.50 6.95 5.69
C THR A 91 -12.61 8.43 5.31
N PRO A 92 -13.59 9.17 5.86
CA PRO A 92 -13.73 10.61 5.58
C PRO A 92 -12.48 11.43 5.88
N GLU A 93 -11.69 11.04 6.89
CA GLU A 93 -10.43 11.71 7.23
C GLU A 93 -9.32 11.47 6.21
N ARG A 94 -9.30 10.28 5.59
CA ARG A 94 -8.33 9.93 4.54
C ARG A 94 -8.75 10.50 3.19
N GLU A 95 -10.04 10.49 2.86
CA GLU A 95 -10.60 11.08 1.62
C GLU A 95 -10.37 12.59 1.51
N LYS A 96 -10.27 13.29 2.65
CA LYS A 96 -9.86 14.71 2.69
C LYS A 96 -8.41 14.93 2.27
N GLN A 97 -7.60 13.88 2.21
CA GLN A 97 -6.16 13.97 2.01
C GLN A 97 -5.70 13.40 0.67
N VAL A 98 -6.35 12.35 0.19
CA VAL A 98 -6.01 11.60 -1.02
C VAL A 98 -7.27 11.10 -1.71
N LEU A 99 -7.16 10.77 -3.00
CA LEU A 99 -8.23 10.10 -3.74
C LEU A 99 -8.13 8.58 -3.52
N PHE A 100 -9.29 7.92 -3.45
CA PHE A 100 -9.39 6.47 -3.40
C PHE A 100 -10.00 5.93 -4.69
N THR A 101 -9.66 4.67 -4.98
CA THR A 101 -10.34 3.87 -6.00
C THR A 101 -11.72 3.45 -5.51
N THR A 102 -12.46 2.72 -6.34
CA THR A 102 -13.52 1.85 -5.82
C THR A 102 -12.91 0.84 -4.82
N PRO A 103 -13.64 0.46 -3.75
CA PRO A 103 -13.17 -0.56 -2.83
C PRO A 103 -12.87 -1.87 -3.57
N TYR A 104 -11.76 -2.53 -3.24
CA TYR A 104 -11.37 -3.80 -3.84
C TYR A 104 -11.57 -5.01 -2.90
N TYR A 105 -11.74 -4.76 -1.60
CA TYR A 105 -11.95 -5.77 -0.58
C TYR A 105 -12.73 -5.18 0.59
N ASP A 106 -13.58 -5.98 1.23
CA ASP A 106 -14.32 -5.62 2.45
C ASP A 106 -13.85 -6.52 3.60
N ASN A 107 -13.52 -5.93 4.75
CA ASN A 107 -12.94 -6.63 5.88
C ASN A 107 -13.63 -6.24 7.20
N SER A 108 -13.25 -6.90 8.29
CA SER A 108 -13.74 -6.59 9.62
C SER A 108 -12.63 -6.72 10.65
N ALA A 109 -12.65 -5.84 11.65
CA ALA A 109 -11.68 -5.87 12.74
C ALA A 109 -12.04 -6.93 13.79
N LEU A 110 -11.01 -7.57 14.35
CA LEU A 110 -11.14 -8.53 15.45
C LEU A 110 -10.14 -8.21 16.56
N PHE A 111 -10.53 -8.55 17.79
CA PHE A 111 -9.61 -8.61 18.91
C PHE A 111 -9.01 -10.01 19.03
N ILE A 112 -7.68 -10.08 19.09
CA ILE A 112 -6.97 -11.35 19.29
C ILE A 112 -6.32 -11.32 20.67
N GLY A 113 -6.52 -12.39 21.44
CA GLY A 113 -5.98 -12.56 22.78
C GLY A 113 -5.68 -14.02 23.08
N GLN A 114 -5.00 -14.26 24.20
CA GLN A 114 -4.72 -15.61 24.67
C GLN A 114 -6.02 -16.39 24.87
N GLN A 115 -6.06 -17.63 24.36
CA GLN A 115 -7.23 -18.50 24.45
C GLN A 115 -7.72 -18.63 25.90
N GLY A 116 -9.03 -18.47 26.10
CA GLY A 116 -9.68 -18.55 27.42
C GLY A 116 -9.42 -17.38 28.37
N LYS A 117 -8.55 -16.42 28.02
CA LYS A 117 -8.21 -15.29 28.89
C LYS A 117 -9.25 -14.17 28.86
N TYR A 118 -9.83 -13.92 27.68
CA TYR A 118 -10.84 -12.90 27.48
C TYR A 118 -12.01 -13.48 26.70
N THR A 119 -13.23 -13.19 27.13
CA THR A 119 -14.48 -13.63 26.47
C THR A 119 -15.34 -12.47 25.97
N SER A 120 -15.01 -11.23 26.34
CA SER A 120 -15.63 -10.01 25.82
C SER A 120 -14.68 -8.82 25.85
N ILE A 121 -14.99 -7.79 25.05
CA ILE A 121 -14.18 -6.56 24.95
C ILE A 121 -14.19 -5.79 26.28
N ASP A 122 -15.27 -5.86 27.07
CA ASP A 122 -15.37 -5.15 28.35
C ASP A 122 -14.28 -5.54 29.35
N GLN A 123 -13.79 -6.78 29.26
CA GLN A 123 -12.70 -7.28 30.09
C GLN A 123 -11.34 -6.64 29.76
N LEU A 124 -11.25 -5.91 28.64
CA LEU A 124 -10.06 -5.17 28.25
C LEU A 124 -9.95 -3.81 28.95
N LYS A 125 -10.97 -3.37 29.70
CA LYS A 125 -10.94 -2.10 30.43
C LYS A 125 -9.72 -2.01 31.35
N GLY A 126 -8.92 -0.95 31.18
CA GLY A 126 -7.69 -0.74 31.96
C GLY A 126 -6.54 -1.68 31.58
N LYS A 127 -6.68 -2.46 30.51
CA LYS A 127 -5.60 -3.31 29.97
C LYS A 127 -4.84 -2.59 28.87
N LYS A 128 -3.71 -3.19 28.48
CA LYS A 128 -2.93 -2.75 27.32
C LYS A 128 -3.45 -3.45 26.08
N VAL A 129 -3.79 -2.68 25.05
CA VAL A 129 -4.21 -3.18 23.74
C VAL A 129 -3.21 -2.68 22.70
N GLY A 130 -2.61 -3.62 21.95
CA GLY A 130 -1.70 -3.31 20.86
C GLY A 130 -2.49 -2.92 19.62
N VAL A 131 -2.08 -1.84 18.97
CA VAL A 131 -2.65 -1.34 17.72
C VAL A 131 -1.53 -0.73 16.88
N GLN A 132 -1.63 -0.83 15.56
CA GLN A 132 -0.70 -0.19 14.64
C GLN A 132 -1.05 1.30 14.47
N ASN A 133 -0.03 2.15 14.42
CA ASN A 133 -0.22 3.59 14.23
C ASN A 133 -0.92 3.94 12.91
N GLY A 134 -1.76 4.97 12.94
CA GLY A 134 -2.47 5.49 11.76
C GLY A 134 -3.65 4.63 11.29
N THR A 135 -3.90 3.50 11.94
CA THR A 135 -5.00 2.60 11.58
C THR A 135 -6.34 3.05 12.14
N THR A 136 -7.41 2.56 11.51
CA THR A 136 -8.77 2.69 12.03
C THR A 136 -8.94 1.98 13.37
N HIS A 137 -8.15 0.92 13.62
CA HIS A 137 -8.11 0.21 14.90
C HIS A 137 -7.57 1.08 16.03
N GLN A 138 -6.50 1.84 15.78
CA GLN A 138 -5.98 2.81 16.76
C GLN A 138 -7.06 3.85 17.11
N LYS A 139 -7.69 4.44 16.08
CA LYS A 139 -8.78 5.40 16.28
C LYS A 139 -9.93 4.80 17.09
N PHE A 140 -10.35 3.58 16.76
CA PHE A 140 -11.42 2.88 17.48
C PHE A 140 -11.10 2.72 18.98
N ILE A 141 -9.89 2.26 19.32
CA ILE A 141 -9.48 2.10 20.72
C ILE A 141 -9.45 3.43 21.45
N MET A 142 -8.93 4.49 20.82
CA MET A 142 -8.87 5.82 21.42
C MET A 142 -10.27 6.42 21.67
N ASP A 143 -11.18 6.27 20.72
CA ASP A 143 -12.52 6.88 20.80
C ASP A 143 -13.49 6.09 21.70
N LYS A 144 -13.42 4.75 21.66
CA LYS A 144 -14.39 3.87 22.35
C LYS A 144 -13.87 3.26 23.64
N HIS A 145 -12.56 3.16 23.80
CA HIS A 145 -11.93 2.59 24.98
C HIS A 145 -10.81 3.48 25.55
N PRO A 146 -11.08 4.77 25.86
CA PRO A 146 -10.05 5.72 26.30
C PRO A 146 -9.39 5.34 27.63
N GLY A 147 -10.03 4.48 28.43
CA GLY A 147 -9.46 3.92 29.67
C GLY A 147 -8.43 2.82 29.46
N ASN A 148 -8.16 2.41 28.21
CA ASN A 148 -7.14 1.42 27.88
C ASN A 148 -5.82 2.13 27.54
N HIS A 149 -4.72 1.57 28.05
CA HIS A 149 -3.39 2.01 27.63
C HIS A 149 -3.12 1.43 26.23
N HIS A 150 -3.36 2.21 25.19
CA HIS A 150 -2.98 1.83 23.84
C HIS A 150 -1.47 1.96 23.71
N ARG A 151 -0.82 0.92 23.17
CA ARG A 151 0.59 0.99 22.78
C ARG A 151 0.64 0.86 21.27
N ALA A 152 1.13 1.92 20.63
CA ALA A 152 1.57 1.86 19.25
C ALA A 152 2.59 0.73 19.10
N LEU A 153 2.28 -0.22 18.23
CA LEU A 153 3.23 -1.23 17.76
C LEU A 153 4.03 -0.65 16.58
#